data_AF-A0A1J0LT25-F1
#
_entry.id   AF-A0A1J0LT25-F1
#
_cell.length_a   1.000
_cell.length_b   1.000
_cell.length_c   1.000
_cell.angle_alpha   90.00
_cell.angle_beta   90.00
_cell.angle_gamma   90.00
#
_symmetry.space_group_name_H-M   'P 1'
#
loop_
_entity.id
_entity.type
_entity.pdbx_description
1 polymer ?
#
loop_
_entity_poly.entity_id
_entity_poly.type
_entity_poly.pdbx_seq_one_letter_code
_entity_poly.pdbx_strand_id
1 'polypeptide(L)'
;MAEAWRLAYRHLGLKRGKVVYLRRREEAFDPEVAQKVAESPLVLLAAEGLPEFLDLIRGSLLLEALLEVHRQGGGVVALGEAAGILGEAAFYTLEGEVRAALGLALLRGLALLPRVEERGRFLALSRLVADNPDLVGLGLLENTALRLLRGLGEVWAGGVTLVDAGGAEFTARGVKGLKVDVLAAGERFPLPAL
;
A
#
# COMPACT_ATOMS: atom_id res chain seq x y z
N MET A 1 -18.85 0.09 -5.09
CA MET A 1 -18.13 0.67 -3.93
C MET A 1 -18.10 2.21 -3.87
N ALA A 2 -17.88 2.93 -4.98
CA ALA A 2 -17.64 4.38 -4.96
C ALA A 2 -18.79 5.25 -4.39
N GLU A 3 -20.06 4.90 -4.60
CA GLU A 3 -21.19 5.64 -4.04
C GLU A 3 -21.33 5.51 -2.52
N ALA A 4 -21.04 4.33 -1.96
CA ALA A 4 -21.03 4.10 -0.51
C ALA A 4 -19.95 4.98 0.16
N TRP A 5 -18.78 5.07 -0.47
CA TRP A 5 -17.72 5.95 -0.02
C TRP A 5 -18.07 7.43 -0.16
N ARG A 6 -18.72 7.86 -1.27
CA ARG A 6 -19.22 9.24 -1.43
C ARG A 6 -20.18 9.65 -0.32
N LEU A 7 -21.00 8.72 0.18
CA LEU A 7 -21.89 8.94 1.33
C LEU A 7 -21.11 9.04 2.64
N ALA A 8 -20.15 8.15 2.89
CA ALA A 8 -19.30 8.20 4.08
C ALA A 8 -18.51 9.52 4.17
N TYR A 9 -17.97 10.01 3.05
CA TYR A 9 -17.15 11.23 3.03
C TYR A 9 -17.92 12.51 3.33
N ARG A 10 -19.20 12.58 2.93
CA ARG A 10 -20.05 13.71 3.31
C ARG A 10 -20.21 13.79 4.83
N HIS A 11 -20.26 12.66 5.53
CA HIS A 11 -20.31 12.63 7.00
C HIS A 11 -18.99 13.05 7.65
N LEU A 12 -17.85 12.88 6.96
CA LEU A 12 -16.53 13.37 7.40
C LEU A 12 -16.28 14.85 7.11
N GLY A 13 -17.30 15.60 6.66
CA GLY A 13 -17.19 17.03 6.38
C GLY A 13 -16.49 17.39 5.07
N LEU A 14 -16.20 16.40 4.21
CA LEU A 14 -15.64 16.64 2.88
C LEU A 14 -16.71 17.25 1.96
N LYS A 15 -16.54 18.53 1.63
CA LYS A 15 -17.57 19.34 0.94
C LYS A 15 -17.67 19.06 -0.55
N ARG A 16 -16.58 18.63 -1.19
CA ARG A 16 -16.47 18.39 -2.64
C ARG A 16 -15.54 17.21 -2.88
N GLY A 17 -15.93 16.32 -3.77
CA GLY A 17 -15.12 15.19 -4.21
C GLY A 17 -15.62 14.72 -5.58
N LYS A 18 -14.69 14.30 -6.44
CA LYS A 18 -15.00 13.73 -7.75
C LYS A 18 -14.62 12.25 -7.72
N VAL A 19 -15.51 11.41 -8.24
CA VAL A 19 -15.20 9.99 -8.45
C VAL A 19 -14.61 9.87 -9.84
N VAL A 20 -13.43 9.25 -9.93
CA VAL A 20 -12.81 8.84 -11.19
C VAL A 20 -12.90 7.32 -11.26
N TYR A 21 -13.53 6.81 -12.30
CA TYR A 21 -13.54 5.38 -12.59
C TYR A 21 -12.45 5.10 -13.62
N LEU A 22 -11.60 4.12 -13.33
CA LEU A 22 -10.59 3.61 -14.26
C LEU A 22 -11.03 2.23 -14.70
N ARG A 23 -11.40 2.12 -15.97
CA ARG A 23 -11.80 0.88 -16.63
C ARG A 23 -10.88 0.55 -17.80
N ARG A 24 -10.26 1.57 -18.39
CA ARG A 24 -9.37 1.43 -19.53
C ARG A 24 -8.11 2.23 -19.33
N ARG A 25 -7.01 1.79 -19.95
CA ARG A 25 -5.70 2.37 -19.74
C ARG A 25 -5.67 3.84 -20.18
N GLU A 26 -6.40 4.21 -21.23
CA GLU A 26 -6.47 5.59 -21.72
C GLU A 26 -6.94 6.59 -20.64
N GLU A 27 -7.80 6.15 -19.71
CA GLU A 27 -8.32 6.99 -18.64
C GLU A 27 -7.24 7.32 -17.58
N ALA A 28 -6.27 6.43 -17.39
CA ALA A 28 -5.12 6.68 -16.51
C ALA A 28 -4.07 7.60 -17.18
N PHE A 29 -4.10 7.70 -18.52
CA PHE A 29 -3.25 8.59 -19.32
C PHE A 29 -3.94 9.89 -19.71
N ASP A 30 -5.17 10.14 -19.26
CA ASP A 30 -5.89 11.39 -19.53
C ASP A 30 -5.25 12.56 -18.73
N PRO A 31 -4.69 13.57 -19.40
CA PRO A 31 -4.05 14.71 -18.74
C PRO A 31 -4.99 15.49 -17.82
N GLU A 32 -6.29 15.59 -18.17
CA GLU A 32 -7.25 16.29 -17.32
C GLU A 32 -7.54 15.53 -16.02
N VAL A 33 -7.55 14.20 -16.08
CA VAL A 33 -7.73 13.35 -14.91
C VAL A 33 -6.50 13.48 -14.01
N ALA A 34 -5.31 13.35 -14.58
CA ALA A 34 -4.05 13.49 -13.86
C ALA A 34 -3.92 14.86 -13.18
N GLN A 35 -4.25 15.94 -13.88
CA GLN A 35 -4.20 17.29 -13.31
C GLN A 35 -5.16 17.44 -12.11
N LYS A 36 -6.41 16.99 -12.25
CA LYS A 36 -7.41 17.06 -11.16
C LYS A 36 -6.96 16.25 -9.94
N VAL A 37 -6.29 15.13 -10.15
CA VAL A 37 -5.71 14.30 -9.08
C VAL A 37 -4.54 15.02 -8.42
N ALA A 38 -3.60 15.56 -9.17
CA ALA A 38 -2.43 16.28 -8.66
C ALA A 38 -2.81 17.50 -7.80
N GLU A 39 -3.90 18.20 -8.15
CA GLU A 39 -4.41 19.35 -7.39
C GLU A 39 -5.25 18.96 -6.15
N SER A 40 -5.54 17.67 -5.96
CA SER A 40 -6.36 17.20 -4.84
C SER A 40 -5.54 17.07 -3.55
N PRO A 41 -6.01 17.62 -2.41
CA PRO A 41 -5.30 17.50 -1.12
C PRO A 41 -5.39 16.07 -0.53
N LEU A 42 -6.32 15.26 -1.04
CA LEU A 42 -6.55 13.89 -0.59
C LEU A 42 -7.07 13.06 -1.77
N VAL A 43 -6.40 11.93 -2.03
CA VAL A 43 -6.78 10.93 -3.03
C VAL A 43 -7.02 9.61 -2.34
N LEU A 44 -8.15 8.99 -2.65
CA LEU A 44 -8.59 7.73 -2.06
C LEU A 44 -8.65 6.67 -3.16
N LEU A 45 -7.84 5.63 -2.99
CA LEU A 45 -7.71 4.54 -3.94
C LEU A 45 -8.47 3.32 -3.41
N ALA A 46 -9.32 2.77 -4.27
CA ALA A 46 -9.97 1.49 -4.07
C ALA A 46 -9.91 0.72 -5.38
N ALA A 47 -9.60 -0.57 -5.30
CA ALA A 47 -9.46 -1.45 -6.44
C ALA A 47 -10.27 -2.72 -6.23
N GLU A 48 -10.96 -3.15 -7.28
CA GLU A 48 -11.60 -4.46 -7.40
C GLU A 48 -10.74 -5.24 -8.42
N GLY A 49 -9.88 -6.16 -7.96
CA GLY A 49 -8.87 -6.84 -8.80
C GLY A 49 -7.53 -6.08 -8.84
N LEU A 50 -6.55 -6.53 -8.06
CA LEU A 50 -5.26 -5.84 -7.93
C LEU A 50 -4.38 -5.93 -9.18
N PRO A 51 -4.21 -7.11 -9.84
CA PRO A 51 -3.39 -7.20 -11.04
C PRO A 51 -3.90 -6.28 -12.16
N GLU A 52 -5.21 -6.30 -12.42
CA GLU A 52 -5.84 -5.48 -13.47
C GLU A 52 -5.70 -3.99 -13.15
N PHE A 53 -5.87 -3.60 -11.89
CA PHE A 53 -5.71 -2.20 -11.47
C PHE A 53 -4.26 -1.71 -11.62
N LEU A 54 -3.27 -2.53 -11.26
CA LEU A 54 -1.86 -2.23 -11.47
C LEU A 54 -1.56 -2.04 -12.97
N ASP A 55 -2.12 -2.90 -13.82
CA ASP A 55 -1.96 -2.82 -15.27
C ASP A 55 -2.61 -1.58 -15.89
N LEU A 56 -3.62 -0.99 -15.25
CA LEU A 56 -4.18 0.29 -15.70
C LEU A 56 -3.26 1.48 -15.35
N ILE A 57 -2.70 1.48 -14.14
CA ILE A 57 -2.02 2.66 -13.57
C ILE A 57 -0.51 2.70 -13.86
N ARG A 58 0.15 1.55 -14.04
CA ARG A 58 1.60 1.52 -14.20
C ARG A 58 2.06 2.34 -15.41
N GLY A 59 2.99 3.27 -15.18
CA GLY A 59 3.56 4.14 -16.21
C GLY A 59 2.59 5.18 -16.79
N SER A 60 1.48 5.44 -16.10
CA SER A 60 0.46 6.41 -16.52
C SER A 60 0.69 7.79 -15.90
N LEU A 61 0.07 8.83 -16.49
CA LEU A 61 0.04 10.18 -15.93
C LEU A 61 -0.65 10.22 -14.56
N LEU A 62 -1.60 9.31 -14.31
CA LEU A 62 -2.24 9.19 -13.01
C LEU A 62 -1.25 8.78 -11.91
N LEU A 63 -0.32 7.86 -12.20
CA LEU A 63 0.69 7.46 -11.22
C LEU A 63 1.61 8.64 -10.87
N GLU A 64 2.02 9.41 -11.88
CA GLU A 64 2.80 10.63 -11.69
C GLU A 64 2.04 11.65 -10.83
N ALA A 65 0.74 11.83 -11.09
CA ALA A 65 -0.11 12.70 -10.29
C ALA A 65 -0.22 12.24 -8.83
N LEU A 66 -0.33 10.94 -8.56
CA LEU A 66 -0.36 10.42 -7.18
C LEU A 66 0.95 10.68 -6.44
N LEU A 67 2.10 10.53 -7.12
CA LEU A 67 3.40 10.88 -6.58
C LEU A 67 3.50 12.39 -6.30
N GLU A 68 2.95 13.21 -7.19
CA GLU A 68 2.91 14.66 -7.02
C GLU A 68 2.06 15.09 -5.82
N VAL A 69 0.88 14.49 -5.63
CA VAL A 69 0.05 14.71 -4.42
C VAL A 69 0.89 14.43 -3.16
N HIS A 70 1.57 13.29 -3.12
CA HIS A 70 2.41 12.93 -1.99
C HIS A 70 3.56 13.93 -1.78
N ARG A 71 4.24 14.33 -2.86
CA ARG A 71 5.36 15.29 -2.84
C ARG A 71 4.95 16.67 -2.32
N GLN A 72 3.73 17.11 -2.63
CA GLN A 72 3.17 18.37 -2.15
C GLN A 72 2.62 18.30 -0.71
N GLY A 73 2.68 17.12 -0.06
CA GLY A 73 2.17 16.90 1.29
C GLY A 73 0.68 16.58 1.35
N GLY A 74 0.04 16.29 0.21
CA GLY A 74 -1.31 15.74 0.15
C GLY A 74 -1.36 14.28 0.60
N GLY A 75 -2.56 13.81 0.94
CA GLY A 75 -2.79 12.43 1.37
C GLY A 75 -3.09 11.51 0.20
N VAL A 76 -2.40 10.37 0.13
CA VAL A 76 -2.82 9.23 -0.71
C VAL A 76 -3.18 8.09 0.23
N VAL A 77 -4.44 7.66 0.22
CA VAL A 77 -4.95 6.59 1.07
C VAL A 77 -5.48 5.48 0.18
N ALA A 78 -5.03 4.25 0.41
CA ALA A 78 -5.56 3.08 -0.28
C ALA A 78 -6.35 2.21 0.71
N LEU A 79 -7.44 1.63 0.22
CA LEU A 79 -8.47 1.00 1.04
C LEU A 79 -8.56 -0.50 0.76
N GLY A 80 -8.72 -1.30 1.82
CA GLY A 80 -8.82 -2.75 1.73
C GLY A 80 -7.58 -3.37 1.09
N GLU A 81 -7.77 -4.32 0.17
CA GLU A 81 -6.67 -4.98 -0.54
C GLU A 81 -5.80 -4.01 -1.34
N ALA A 82 -6.36 -2.89 -1.79
CA ALA A 82 -5.61 -1.89 -2.54
C ALA A 82 -4.48 -1.26 -1.70
N ALA A 83 -4.53 -1.33 -0.37
CA ALA A 83 -3.42 -0.84 0.47
C ALA A 83 -2.07 -1.47 0.09
N GLY A 84 -2.07 -2.74 -0.35
CA GLY A 84 -0.87 -3.43 -0.79
C GLY A 84 -0.14 -2.76 -1.95
N ILE A 85 -0.87 -2.07 -2.85
CA ILE A 85 -0.29 -1.54 -4.09
C ILE A 85 0.60 -0.31 -3.88
N LEU A 86 0.50 0.36 -2.73
CA LEU A 86 1.26 1.59 -2.46
C LEU A 86 2.76 1.30 -2.26
N GLY A 87 3.10 0.09 -1.81
CA GLY A 87 4.49 -0.35 -1.65
C GLY A 87 5.17 -0.71 -2.97
N GLU A 88 6.39 -1.23 -2.86
CA GLU A 88 7.15 -1.77 -4.01
C GLU A 88 6.66 -3.13 -4.47
N ALA A 89 6.02 -3.89 -3.57
CA ALA A 89 5.42 -5.18 -3.87
C ALA A 89 3.93 -5.16 -3.53
N ALA A 90 3.12 -5.67 -4.46
CA ALA A 90 1.68 -5.84 -4.31
C ALA A 90 1.35 -7.33 -4.31
N PHE A 91 0.62 -7.78 -3.30
CA PHE A 91 0.26 -9.18 -3.13
C PHE A 91 -1.15 -9.47 -3.60
N TYR A 92 -1.34 -10.65 -4.20
CA TYR A 92 -2.64 -11.12 -4.66
C TYR A 92 -2.72 -12.63 -4.55
N THR A 93 -3.94 -13.17 -4.50
CA THR A 93 -4.16 -14.62 -4.45
C THR A 93 -4.45 -15.13 -5.84
N LEU A 94 -3.72 -16.15 -6.29
CA LEU A 94 -3.96 -16.86 -7.54
C LEU A 94 -3.94 -18.36 -7.26
N GLU A 95 -5.05 -19.05 -7.56
CA GLU A 95 -5.19 -20.50 -7.36
C GLU A 95 -4.95 -20.96 -5.90
N GLY A 96 -5.27 -20.10 -4.93
CA GLY A 96 -5.10 -20.40 -3.50
C GLY A 96 -3.70 -20.12 -2.95
N GLU A 97 -2.76 -19.71 -3.80
CA GLU A 97 -1.40 -19.31 -3.41
C GLU A 97 -1.29 -17.78 -3.39
N VAL A 98 -0.56 -17.25 -2.40
CA VAL A 98 -0.26 -15.81 -2.31
C VAL A 98 0.96 -15.52 -3.18
N ARG A 99 0.78 -14.66 -4.18
CA ARG A 99 1.83 -14.20 -5.09
C ARG A 99 2.09 -12.71 -4.89
N ALA A 100 3.27 -12.26 -5.35
CA ALA A 100 3.64 -10.86 -5.36
C ALA A 100 3.96 -10.41 -6.80
N ALA A 101 3.57 -9.18 -7.13
CA ALA A 101 3.98 -8.46 -8.31
C ALA A 101 4.57 -7.10 -7.90
N LEU A 102 5.14 -6.36 -8.85
CA LEU A 102 5.57 -4.99 -8.58
C LEU A 102 4.37 -4.13 -8.20
N GLY A 103 4.47 -3.38 -7.11
CA GLY A 103 3.50 -2.37 -6.72
C GLY A 103 3.68 -1.08 -7.52
N LEU A 104 3.14 0.02 -6.97
CA LEU A 104 3.27 1.36 -7.50
C LEU A 104 4.49 2.12 -6.97
N ALA A 105 5.15 1.59 -5.94
CA ALA A 105 6.36 2.16 -5.33
C ALA A 105 6.21 3.63 -4.89
N LEU A 106 5.02 4.01 -4.40
CA LEU A 106 4.80 5.29 -3.72
C LEU A 106 5.54 5.32 -2.38
N LEU A 107 5.61 4.16 -1.73
CA LEU A 107 6.30 3.93 -0.47
C LEU A 107 7.50 3.01 -0.73
N ARG A 108 8.59 3.60 -1.20
CA ARG A 108 9.83 2.87 -1.51
C ARG A 108 10.38 2.15 -0.26
N GLY A 109 11.07 1.04 -0.46
CA GLY A 109 11.58 0.20 0.62
C GLY A 109 10.51 -0.51 1.45
N LEU A 110 9.21 -0.38 1.13
CA LEU A 110 8.12 -1.02 1.87
C LEU A 110 7.34 -2.01 1.00
N ALA A 111 7.00 -3.16 1.59
CA ALA A 111 6.02 -4.09 1.05
C ALA A 111 4.82 -4.15 1.98
N LEU A 112 3.61 -3.86 1.48
CA LEU A 112 2.39 -3.81 2.28
C LEU A 112 1.51 -5.03 1.99
N LEU A 113 1.09 -5.74 3.04
CA LEU A 113 0.26 -6.95 2.90
C LEU A 113 -0.99 -6.85 3.79
N PRO A 114 -2.15 -6.46 3.24
CA PRO A 114 -3.42 -6.48 3.96
C PRO A 114 -3.82 -7.90 4.41
N ARG A 115 -4.63 -8.02 5.46
CA ARG A 115 -5.14 -9.28 6.01
C ARG A 115 -4.05 -10.33 6.28
N VAL A 116 -2.91 -9.92 6.83
CA VAL A 116 -1.73 -10.79 7.00
C VAL A 116 -1.98 -12.06 7.84
N GLU A 117 -3.02 -12.05 8.68
CA GLU A 117 -3.50 -13.15 9.49
C GLU A 117 -4.10 -14.32 8.69
N GLU A 118 -4.47 -14.10 7.43
CA GLU A 118 -4.96 -15.19 6.60
C GLU A 118 -3.84 -16.19 6.30
N ARG A 119 -4.24 -17.45 6.14
CA ARG A 119 -3.33 -18.58 5.97
C ARG A 119 -2.30 -18.31 4.86
N GLY A 120 -1.03 -18.42 5.22
CA GLY A 120 0.10 -18.34 4.28
C GLY A 120 0.58 -16.92 3.95
N ARG A 121 -0.16 -15.87 4.31
CA ARG A 121 0.21 -14.47 3.99
C ARG A 121 1.42 -14.00 4.78
N PHE A 122 1.49 -14.26 6.08
CA PHE A 122 2.71 -13.97 6.86
C PHE A 122 3.96 -14.68 6.30
N LEU A 123 3.82 -15.94 5.87
CA LEU A 123 4.93 -16.68 5.24
C LEU A 123 5.34 -16.03 3.90
N ALA A 124 4.37 -15.61 3.08
CA ALA A 124 4.64 -14.92 1.83
C ALA A 124 5.36 -13.58 2.05
N LEU A 125 4.92 -12.78 3.04
CA LEU A 125 5.59 -11.52 3.41
C LEU A 125 7.02 -11.77 3.88
N SER A 126 7.21 -12.75 4.78
CA SER A 126 8.52 -13.06 5.35
C SER A 126 9.49 -13.57 4.29
N ARG A 127 9.02 -14.37 3.33
CA ARG A 127 9.82 -14.81 2.17
C ARG A 127 10.19 -13.66 1.27
N LEU A 128 9.24 -12.75 0.97
CA LEU A 128 9.54 -11.58 0.15
C LEU A 128 10.67 -10.75 0.77
N VAL A 129 10.61 -10.48 2.08
CA VAL A 129 11.66 -9.75 2.81
C VAL A 129 12.98 -10.53 2.84
N ALA A 130 12.93 -11.85 3.05
CA ALA A 130 14.13 -12.69 3.01
C ALA A 130 14.82 -12.67 1.63
N ASP A 131 14.06 -12.63 0.55
CA ASP A 131 14.57 -12.58 -0.82
C ASP A 131 14.98 -11.15 -1.24
N ASN A 132 14.48 -10.13 -0.55
CA ASN A 132 14.70 -8.71 -0.85
C ASN A 132 15.02 -7.95 0.46
N PRO A 133 16.25 -8.06 0.99
CA PRO A 133 16.59 -7.57 2.33
C PRO A 133 16.53 -6.04 2.49
N ASP A 134 16.46 -5.30 1.39
CA ASP A 134 16.26 -3.85 1.39
C ASP A 134 14.79 -3.45 1.63
N LEU A 135 13.85 -4.42 1.59
CA LEU A 135 12.43 -4.19 1.88
C LEU A 135 12.12 -4.45 3.36
N VAL A 136 11.32 -3.56 3.94
CA VAL A 136 10.59 -3.82 5.18
C VAL A 136 9.17 -4.24 4.85
N GLY A 137 8.77 -5.41 5.34
CA GLY A 137 7.43 -5.95 5.18
C GLY A 137 6.49 -5.45 6.27
N LEU A 138 5.33 -4.91 5.89
CA LEU A 138 4.29 -4.49 6.81
C LEU A 138 3.00 -5.26 6.50
N GLY A 139 2.73 -6.26 7.32
CA GLY A 139 1.48 -6.99 7.34
C GLY A 139 0.41 -6.24 8.12
N LEU A 140 -0.72 -5.92 7.51
CA LEU A 140 -1.82 -5.22 8.16
C LEU A 140 -2.90 -6.25 8.52
N LEU A 141 -3.39 -6.25 9.76
CA LEU A 141 -4.55 -7.05 10.12
C LEU A 141 -5.84 -6.48 9.50
N GLU A 142 -6.92 -7.25 9.46
CA GLU A 142 -8.24 -6.69 9.15
C GLU A 142 -8.59 -5.53 10.11
N ASN A 143 -9.33 -4.54 9.60
CA ASN A 143 -9.71 -3.32 10.33
C ASN A 143 -8.53 -2.49 10.84
N THR A 144 -7.38 -2.56 10.16
CA THR A 144 -6.18 -1.78 10.49
C THR A 144 -6.13 -0.46 9.72
N ALA A 145 -5.74 0.61 10.42
CA ALA A 145 -5.39 1.90 9.82
C ALA A 145 -3.93 2.23 10.19
N LEU A 146 -3.10 2.39 9.17
CA LEU A 146 -1.67 2.69 9.31
C LEU A 146 -1.39 4.05 8.65
N ARG A 147 -0.78 4.96 9.41
CA ARG A 147 -0.26 6.22 8.87
C ARG A 147 1.25 6.11 8.66
N LEU A 148 1.70 6.46 7.47
CA LEU A 148 3.11 6.54 7.09
C LEU A 148 3.43 7.99 6.72
N LEU A 149 4.31 8.64 7.47
CA LEU A 149 4.63 10.05 7.27
C LEU A 149 6.07 10.35 7.70
N ARG A 150 6.88 10.91 6.78
CA ARG A 150 8.22 11.44 7.07
C ARG A 150 9.11 10.48 7.88
N GLY A 151 9.20 9.22 7.46
CA GLY A 151 10.04 8.21 8.12
C GLY A 151 9.44 7.61 9.40
N LEU A 152 8.17 7.90 9.72
CA LEU A 152 7.47 7.35 10.88
C LEU A 152 6.22 6.58 10.45
N GLY A 153 6.11 5.36 10.94
CA GLY A 153 4.87 4.56 10.94
C GLY A 153 4.14 4.69 12.26
N GLU A 154 2.82 4.86 12.21
CA GLU A 154 1.95 4.91 13.38
C GLU A 154 0.69 4.08 13.15
N VAL A 155 0.43 3.13 14.03
CA VAL A 155 -0.78 2.31 13.98
C VAL A 155 -1.92 3.09 14.62
N TRP A 156 -2.88 3.52 13.82
CA TRP A 156 -4.04 4.29 14.29
C TRP A 156 -5.18 3.39 14.78
N ALA A 157 -5.34 2.22 14.17
CA ALA A 157 -6.34 1.22 14.54
C ALA A 157 -5.86 -0.17 14.12
N GLY A 158 -6.39 -1.22 14.76
CA GLY A 158 -6.05 -2.60 14.46
C GLY A 158 -4.64 -2.97 14.89
N GLY A 159 -3.91 -3.68 14.01
CA GLY A 159 -2.55 -4.12 14.30
C GLY A 159 -1.71 -4.37 13.05
N VAL A 160 -0.39 -4.28 13.22
CA VAL A 160 0.60 -4.40 12.16
C VAL A 160 1.68 -5.39 12.58
N THR A 161 2.00 -6.32 11.70
CA THR A 161 3.17 -7.19 11.81
C THR A 161 4.28 -6.64 10.91
N LEU A 162 5.35 -6.16 11.51
CA LEU A 162 6.54 -5.68 10.79
C LEU A 162 7.54 -6.83 10.67
N VAL A 163 8.09 -7.03 9.47
CA VAL A 163 9.15 -8.00 9.18
C VAL A 163 10.33 -7.28 8.56
N ASP A 164 11.51 -7.43 9.16
CA ASP A 164 12.74 -6.76 8.75
C ASP A 164 13.91 -7.76 8.70
N ALA A 165 14.69 -7.67 7.62
CA ALA A 165 15.92 -8.44 7.42
C ALA A 165 17.18 -7.74 7.98
N GLY A 166 17.04 -6.56 8.57
CA GLY A 166 18.12 -5.78 9.16
C GLY A 166 18.90 -6.55 10.23
N GLY A 167 20.12 -6.98 9.87
CA GLY A 167 21.01 -7.77 10.74
C GLY A 167 20.78 -9.28 10.67
N ALA A 168 19.98 -9.75 9.72
CA ALA A 168 19.81 -11.18 9.46
C ALA A 168 21.08 -11.80 8.85
N GLU A 169 21.29 -13.10 9.10
CA GLU A 169 22.35 -13.91 8.52
C GLU A 169 21.84 -14.60 7.25
N PHE A 170 22.52 -14.35 6.13
CA PHE A 170 22.21 -14.96 4.83
C PHE A 170 23.15 -16.13 4.56
N THR A 171 22.56 -17.30 4.35
CA THR A 171 23.30 -18.54 4.04
C THR A 171 22.84 -19.11 2.71
N ALA A 172 23.59 -20.06 2.14
CA ALA A 172 23.20 -20.77 0.93
C ALA A 172 21.87 -21.55 1.05
N ARG A 173 21.35 -21.77 2.27
CA ARG A 173 20.12 -22.55 2.52
C ARG A 173 18.98 -21.75 3.13
N GLY A 174 19.15 -20.44 3.31
CA GLY A 174 18.11 -19.57 3.86
C GLY A 174 18.63 -18.42 4.70
N VAL A 175 17.70 -17.73 5.34
CA VAL A 175 17.92 -16.51 6.12
C VAL A 175 17.57 -16.79 7.58
N LYS A 176 18.43 -16.35 8.51
CA LYS A 176 18.23 -16.49 9.96
C LYS A 176 18.22 -15.13 10.63
N GLY A 177 17.38 -14.96 11.64
CA GLY A 177 17.33 -13.73 12.42
C GLY A 177 16.54 -12.60 11.79
N LEU A 178 15.54 -12.91 10.94
CA LEU A 178 14.51 -11.92 10.60
C LEU A 178 13.87 -11.40 11.88
N LYS A 179 13.76 -10.08 12.00
CA LYS A 179 13.09 -9.41 13.12
C LYS A 179 11.61 -9.31 12.81
N VAL A 180 10.80 -9.57 13.83
CA VAL A 180 9.34 -9.49 13.73
C VAL A 180 8.82 -8.71 14.91
N ASP A 181 8.19 -7.58 14.62
CA ASP A 181 7.46 -6.79 15.62
C ASP A 181 5.96 -6.94 15.37
N VAL A 182 5.18 -7.09 16.44
CA VAL A 182 3.72 -7.11 16.39
C VAL A 182 3.21 -5.90 17.15
N LEU A 183 2.64 -4.95 16.41
CA LEU A 183 2.30 -3.62 16.86
C LEU A 183 0.78 -3.45 16.91
N ALA A 184 0.29 -2.77 17.93
CA ALA A 184 -1.13 -2.46 18.10
C ALA A 184 -1.39 -0.95 17.97
N ALA A 185 -2.66 -0.56 17.94
CA ALA A 185 -3.05 0.85 17.90
C ALA A 185 -2.35 1.67 19.01
N GLY A 186 -1.77 2.81 18.62
CA GLY A 186 -0.97 3.69 19.48
C GLY A 186 0.55 3.50 19.33
N GLU A 187 1.00 2.35 18.82
CA GLU A 187 2.43 2.08 18.59
C GLU A 187 2.98 2.88 17.41
N ARG A 188 4.28 3.18 17.51
CA ARG A 188 5.05 3.93 16.51
C ARG A 188 6.36 3.23 16.23
N PHE A 189 6.78 3.28 14.97
CA PHE A 189 8.02 2.64 14.54
C PHE A 189 8.72 3.48 13.47
N PRO A 190 10.07 3.46 13.41
CA PRO A 190 10.80 4.11 12.33
C PRO A 190 10.56 3.34 11.02
N LEU A 191 10.44 4.08 9.92
CA LEU A 191 10.51 3.52 8.58
C LEU A 191 11.95 3.59 8.07
N PRO A 192 12.33 2.74 7.10
CA PRO A 192 13.57 2.92 6.36
C PRO A 192 13.66 4.35 5.84
N ALA A 193 14.88 4.89 5.75
CA ALA A 193 15.10 6.17 5.10
C ALA A 193 14.66 6.05 3.63
N LEU A 194 13.59 6.78 3.26
CA LEU A 194 13.08 6.91 1.89
C LEU A 194 14.01 7.77 1.04
#